data_AF-A0A9D1VLN4-F1
#
_entry.id   AF-A0A9D1VLN4-F1
#
_cell.length_a   1.000
_cell.length_b   1.000
_cell.length_c   1.000
_cell.angle_alpha   90.00
_cell.angle_beta   90.00
_cell.angle_gamma   90.00
#
_symmetry.space_group_name_H-M   'P 1'
#
loop_
_entity.id
_entity.type
_entity.pdbx_description
1 polymer ?
#
loop_
_entity_poly.entity_id
_entity_poly.type
_entity_poly.pdbx_seq_one_letter_code
_entity_poly.pdbx_strand_id
1 'polypeptide(L)'
;MGEISQENAPIYEALERLRKMRVVPFDVPGHKRGRGNPELARLLGEKCMSMDVNSMKPLDNLCHPVSVIRQAEELAAEAFGAAHAFLMVGGTTSAVQAMVLS
;
A
#
# COMPACT_ATOMS: atom_id res chain seq x y z
N MET A 1 6.00 -0.52 20.07
CA MET A 1 5.72 -1.03 18.71
C MET A 1 6.10 -2.50 18.74
N GLY A 2 5.23 -3.40 18.27
CA GLY A 2 5.58 -4.83 18.26
C GLY A 2 6.81 -5.06 17.38
N GLU A 3 7.65 -6.03 17.73
CA GLU A 3 8.76 -6.44 16.88
C GLU A 3 8.21 -6.87 15.51
N ILE A 4 8.79 -6.32 14.45
CA ILE A 4 8.45 -6.61 13.06
C ILE A 4 9.62 -7.43 12.53
N SER A 5 9.33 -8.57 11.90
CA SER A 5 10.34 -9.49 11.37
C SER A 5 10.28 -9.55 9.85
N GLN A 6 11.34 -10.12 9.25
CA GLN A 6 11.43 -10.38 7.81
C GLN A 6 10.39 -11.41 7.30
N GLU A 7 9.63 -12.04 8.19
CA GLU A 7 8.50 -12.92 7.82
C GLU A 7 7.19 -12.15 7.65
N ASN A 8 7.15 -10.87 8.05
CA ASN A 8 5.96 -10.03 7.94
C ASN A 8 5.85 -9.37 6.56
N ALA A 9 4.60 -9.13 6.15
CA ALA A 9 4.30 -8.33 4.96
C ALA A 9 3.34 -7.18 5.32
N PRO A 10 3.82 -6.09 5.97
CA PRO A 10 2.97 -5.11 6.63
C PRO A 10 1.86 -4.53 5.75
N ILE A 11 2.20 -4.14 4.51
CA ILE A 11 1.23 -3.58 3.55
C ILE A 11 0.16 -4.63 3.18
N TYR A 12 0.59 -5.85 2.85
CA TYR A 12 -0.33 -6.93 2.45
C TYR A 12 -1.26 -7.34 3.61
N GLU A 13 -0.69 -7.53 4.81
CA GLU A 13 -1.45 -7.88 6.01
C GLU A 13 -2.47 -6.78 6.37
N ALA A 14 -2.11 -5.51 6.20
CA ALA A 14 -3.00 -4.38 6.41
C ALA A 14 -4.16 -4.37 5.39
N LEU A 15 -3.88 -4.61 4.12
CA LEU A 15 -4.91 -4.73 3.08
C LEU A 15 -5.86 -5.91 3.35
N GLU A 16 -5.33 -7.07 3.75
CA GLU A 16 -6.14 -8.24 4.14
C GLU A 16 -7.00 -7.95 5.37
N ARG A 17 -6.46 -7.27 6.38
CA ARG A 17 -7.20 -6.84 7.58
C ARG A 17 -8.32 -5.88 7.22
N LEU A 18 -8.03 -4.88 6.38
CA LEU A 18 -9.02 -3.93 5.89
C LEU A 18 -10.15 -4.62 5.12
N ARG A 19 -9.82 -5.59 4.26
CA ARG A 19 -10.83 -6.38 3.53
C ARG A 19 -11.74 -7.13 4.50
N LYS A 20 -11.20 -7.71 5.57
CA LYS A 20 -11.95 -8.44 6.61
C LYS A 20 -12.87 -7.54 7.46
N MET A 21 -12.50 -6.26 7.66
CA MET A 21 -13.32 -5.30 8.43
C MET A 21 -14.65 -4.91 7.77
N ARG A 22 -14.87 -5.25 6.49
CA ARG A 22 -16.11 -4.96 5.74
C ARG A 22 -16.54 -3.48 5.78
N VAL A 23 -15.58 -2.56 5.83
CA VAL A 23 -15.81 -1.10 5.80
C VAL A 23 -16.62 -0.72 4.55
N VAL A 24 -17.63 0.14 4.70
CA VAL A 24 -18.42 0.65 3.56
C VAL A 24 -17.66 1.81 2.89
N PRO A 25 -17.29 1.71 1.60
CA PRO A 25 -16.43 2.70 0.96
C PRO A 25 -17.22 3.93 0.48
N PHE A 26 -17.30 4.97 1.29
CA PHE A 26 -17.79 6.28 0.84
C PHE A 26 -16.72 7.15 0.18
N ASP A 27 -15.45 6.82 0.38
CA ASP A 27 -14.30 7.50 -0.22
C ASP A 27 -13.92 6.94 -1.61
N VAL A 28 -13.00 7.59 -2.31
CA VAL A 28 -12.35 7.06 -3.53
C VAL A 28 -11.64 5.73 -3.24
N PRO A 29 -11.43 4.86 -4.25
CA PRO A 29 -11.83 4.99 -5.66
C PRO A 29 -13.33 4.81 -5.96
N GLY A 30 -13.81 5.40 -7.05
CA GLY A 30 -15.22 5.44 -7.43
C GLY A 30 -15.85 4.09 -7.83
N HIS A 31 -15.05 3.08 -8.18
CA HIS A 31 -15.57 1.73 -8.50
C HIS A 31 -16.11 0.99 -7.27
N LYS A 32 -15.89 1.49 -6.04
CA LYS A 32 -16.44 0.95 -4.78
C LYS A 32 -16.26 -0.58 -4.66
N ARG A 33 -15.02 -1.04 -4.81
CA ARG A 33 -14.65 -2.48 -4.84
C ARG A 33 -15.28 -3.27 -6.00
N GLY A 34 -15.54 -2.61 -7.12
CA GLY A 34 -16.07 -3.22 -8.34
C GLY A 34 -17.59 -3.05 -8.51
N ARG A 35 -18.32 -2.66 -7.47
CA ARG A 35 -19.79 -2.44 -7.53
C ARG A 35 -20.18 -1.31 -8.49
N GLY A 36 -19.36 -0.27 -8.57
CA GLY A 36 -19.56 0.87 -9.47
C GLY A 36 -19.11 0.61 -10.91
N ASN A 37 -18.39 -0.49 -11.18
CA ASN A 37 -17.97 -0.88 -12.52
C ASN A 37 -17.84 -2.42 -12.62
N PRO A 38 -18.95 -3.13 -12.87
CA PRO A 38 -18.96 -4.60 -12.95
C PRO A 38 -18.11 -5.16 -14.10
N GLU A 39 -17.99 -4.44 -15.22
CA GLU A 39 -17.17 -4.87 -16.37
C GLU A 39 -15.69 -4.91 -16.00
N LEU A 40 -15.20 -3.87 -15.32
CA LEU A 40 -13.83 -3.81 -14.82
C LEU A 40 -13.57 -4.90 -13.77
N ALA A 41 -14.54 -5.14 -12.88
CA ALA A 41 -14.43 -6.20 -11.88
C ALA A 41 -14.37 -7.60 -12.52
N ARG A 42 -15.13 -7.83 -13.62
CA ARG A 42 -15.05 -9.08 -14.37
C ARG A 42 -13.70 -9.25 -15.06
N LEU A 43 -13.11 -8.16 -15.56
CA LEU A 43 -11.81 -8.20 -16.24
C LEU A 43 -10.64 -8.46 -15.28
N LEU A 44 -10.56 -7.69 -14.19
CA LEU A 44 -9.42 -7.73 -13.25
C LEU A 44 -9.63 -8.71 -12.09
N GLY A 45 -10.87 -9.13 -11.86
CA GLY A 45 -11.27 -10.00 -10.75
C GLY A 45 -11.62 -9.23 -9.47
N GLU A 46 -12.61 -9.72 -8.75
CA GLU A 46 -13.13 -9.09 -7.53
C GLU A 46 -12.04 -8.92 -6.45
N LYS A 47 -11.12 -9.87 -6.34
CA LYS A 47 -10.03 -9.80 -5.37
C LYS A 47 -9.11 -8.60 -5.64
N CYS A 48 -8.74 -8.36 -6.90
CA CYS A 48 -7.94 -7.20 -7.30
C CYS A 48 -8.68 -5.90 -6.97
N MET A 49 -9.94 -5.78 -7.42
CA MET A 49 -10.76 -4.61 -7.14
C MET A 49 -11.02 -4.37 -5.64
N SER A 50 -11.02 -5.43 -4.82
CA SER A 50 -11.22 -5.30 -3.38
C SER A 50 -10.00 -4.76 -2.62
N MET A 51 -8.81 -4.87 -3.23
CA MET A 51 -7.54 -4.40 -2.69
C MET A 51 -7.19 -3.00 -3.19
N ASP A 52 -7.86 -2.49 -4.23
CA ASP A 52 -7.72 -1.11 -4.68
C ASP A 52 -8.44 -0.17 -3.70
N VAL A 53 -7.66 0.50 -2.86
CA VAL A 53 -8.10 1.35 -1.76
C VAL A 53 -7.18 2.56 -1.65
N ASN A 54 -7.74 3.68 -1.22
CA ASN A 54 -6.99 4.91 -0.99
C ASN A 54 -6.32 4.92 0.40
N SER A 55 -5.49 5.94 0.62
CA SER A 55 -4.98 6.30 1.95
C SER A 55 -6.12 6.47 2.96
N MET A 56 -5.98 5.82 4.11
CA MET A 56 -6.93 5.86 5.21
C MET A 56 -6.22 5.58 6.53
N LYS A 57 -6.79 5.97 7.67
CA LYS A 57 -6.13 5.78 8.98
C LYS A 57 -5.67 4.34 9.28
N PRO A 58 -6.42 3.28 8.92
CA PRO A 58 -5.95 1.89 9.09
C PRO A 58 -4.85 1.47 8.11
N LEU A 59 -4.64 2.25 7.06
CA LEU A 59 -3.52 2.15 6.12
C LEU A 59 -2.55 3.30 6.39
N ASP A 60 -1.81 3.71 5.36
CA ASP A 60 -0.82 4.77 5.42
C ASP A 60 -1.01 5.76 4.27
N ASN A 61 -0.25 6.85 4.30
CA ASN A 61 -0.15 7.81 3.21
C ASN A 61 1.24 7.70 2.58
N LEU A 62 1.28 7.41 1.27
CA LEU A 62 2.54 7.26 0.53
C LEU A 62 3.42 8.52 0.58
N CYS A 63 2.83 9.72 0.63
CA CYS A 63 3.59 10.98 0.68
C CYS A 63 4.20 11.26 2.07
N HIS A 64 3.71 10.60 3.12
CA HIS A 64 4.21 10.77 4.47
C HIS A 64 4.00 9.47 5.26
N PRO A 65 4.85 8.45 5.02
CA PRO A 65 4.67 7.14 5.62
C PRO A 65 5.00 7.19 7.12
N VAL A 66 4.03 6.82 7.95
CA VAL A 66 4.17 6.80 9.42
C VAL A 66 3.67 5.51 10.06
N SER A 67 3.11 4.59 9.26
CA SER A 67 2.52 3.33 9.71
C SER A 67 3.01 2.16 8.84
N VAL A 68 2.11 1.45 8.15
CA VAL A 68 2.39 0.17 7.49
C VAL A 68 3.34 0.30 6.29
N ILE A 69 3.39 1.47 5.63
CA ILE A 69 4.38 1.71 4.58
C ILE A 69 5.75 1.91 5.22
N ARG A 70 5.84 2.70 6.29
CA ARG A 70 7.08 2.92 7.03
C ARG A 70 7.69 1.62 7.56
N GLN A 71 6.85 0.74 8.09
CA GLN A 71 7.27 -0.58 8.56
C GLN A 71 7.85 -1.44 7.42
N ALA A 72 7.21 -1.41 6.24
CA ALA A 72 7.71 -2.12 5.07
C ALA A 72 9.04 -1.54 4.56
N GLU A 73 9.19 -0.22 4.61
CA GLU A 73 10.45 0.47 4.29
C GLU A 73 11.59 0.11 5.25
N GLU A 74 11.31 0.00 6.55
CA GLU A 74 12.28 -0.42 7.56
C GLU A 74 12.74 -1.87 7.34
N LEU A 75 11.81 -2.79 7.07
CA LEU A 75 12.14 -4.18 6.71
C LEU A 75 12.97 -4.25 5.43
N ALA A 76 12.65 -3.45 4.41
CA ALA A 76 13.42 -3.40 3.18
C ALA A 76 14.84 -2.86 3.43
N ALA A 77 14.98 -1.79 4.21
CA ALA A 77 16.29 -1.23 4.56
C ALA A 77 17.18 -2.28 5.25
N GLU A 78 16.63 -3.00 6.23
CA GLU A 78 17.32 -4.09 6.93
C GLU A 78 17.72 -5.21 5.96
N ALA A 79 16.80 -5.70 5.14
CA ALA A 79 17.04 -6.81 4.20
C ALA A 79 18.14 -6.49 3.17
N PHE A 80 18.22 -5.24 2.72
CA PHE A 80 19.23 -4.77 1.76
C PHE A 80 20.49 -4.20 2.41
N GLY A 81 20.59 -4.16 3.75
CA GLY A 81 21.73 -3.59 4.47
C GLY A 81 21.91 -2.08 4.24
N ALA A 82 20.82 -1.35 4.01
CA ALA A 82 20.81 0.09 3.78
C ALA A 82 20.42 0.85 5.06
N ALA A 83 20.83 2.12 5.16
CA ALA A 83 20.39 2.99 6.26
C ALA A 83 18.88 3.30 6.17
N HIS A 84 18.38 3.48 4.94
CA HIS A 84 16.98 3.77 4.64
C HIS A 84 16.58 3.13 3.30
N ALA A 85 15.30 2.82 3.16
CA ALA A 85 14.68 2.44 1.90
C ALA A 85 13.38 3.21 1.74
N PHE A 86 13.00 3.49 0.49
CA PHE A 86 11.78 4.22 0.15
C PHE A 86 11.01 3.46 -0.93
N LEU A 87 9.70 3.25 -0.72
CA LEU A 87 8.86 2.56 -1.69
C LEU A 87 8.31 3.52 -2.74
N MET A 88 8.71 3.33 -4.00
CA MET A 88 8.38 4.22 -5.11
C MET A 88 7.49 3.54 -6.14
N VAL A 89 6.37 4.17 -6.52
CA VAL A 89 5.41 3.62 -7.51
C VAL A 89 5.65 4.12 -8.94
N GLY A 90 6.45 5.19 -9.12
CA GLY A 90 6.77 5.78 -10.42
C GLY A 90 7.95 5.13 -11.17
N GLY A 91 8.41 3.97 -10.70
CA GLY A 91 9.61 3.29 -11.22
C GLY A 91 10.93 4.01 -10.91
N THR A 92 12.03 3.41 -11.35
CA THR A 92 13.39 3.93 -11.08
C THR A 92 13.61 5.34 -11.61
N THR A 93 12.98 5.71 -12.74
CA THR A 93 13.05 7.07 -13.29
C THR A 93 12.59 8.11 -12.26
N SER A 94 11.43 7.90 -11.65
CA SER A 94 10.90 8.81 -10.62
C SER A 94 11.79 8.81 -9.37
N ALA A 95 12.36 7.65 -9.00
CA ALA A 95 13.27 7.56 -7.86
C ALA A 95 14.58 8.35 -8.09
N VAL A 96 15.19 8.24 -9.28
CA VAL A 96 16.40 9.01 -9.64
C VAL A 96 16.10 10.50 -9.67
N GLN A 97 14.96 10.91 -10.23
CA GLN A 97 14.53 12.31 -10.22
C GLN A 97 14.38 12.84 -8.79
N ALA A 98 13.73 12.08 -7.90
CA ALA A 98 13.58 12.45 -6.50
C ALA A 98 14.95 12.57 -5.80
N MET A 99 15.86 11.61 -6.01
CA MET A 99 17.21 11.62 -5.44
C MET A 99 18.03 12.85 -5.87
N VAL A 100 17.87 13.32 -7.11
CA VAL A 100 18.59 14.48 -7.63
C VAL A 100 17.99 15.81 -7.12
N LEU A 101 16.68 15.85 -6.82
CA LEU A 101 15.97 17.06 -6.42
C LEU A 101 15.77 17.22 -4.90
N SER A 102 16.21 16.26 -4.10
CA SER A 102 16.05 16.23 -2.64
C SER A 102 17.10 17.02 -1.87
#